data_AF-A0A5Q4E4E6-F1
#
_entry.id   AF-A0A5Q4E4E6-F1
#
_cell.length_a   1.000
_cell.length_b   1.000
_cell.length_c   1.000
_cell.angle_alpha   90.00
_cell.angle_beta   90.00
_cell.angle_gamma   90.00
#
_symmetry.space_group_name_H-M   'P 1'
#
loop_
_entity.id
_entity.type
_entity.pdbx_description
1 polymer ?
#
loop_
_entity_poly.entity_id
_entity_poly.type
_entity_poly.pdbx_seq_one_letter_code
_entity_poly.pdbx_strand_id
1 'polypeptide(L)' 'MSEYTGMTPTVIIGLGGTGKEILIKIRRMIVEQYGSLDALPIVSFLHIDTEQNARV' A
#
# COMPACT_ATOMS: atom_id res chain seq x y z
N MET A 1 -11.97 -12.59 -19.39
CA MET A 1 -11.04 -12.07 -18.37
C MET A 1 -10.34 -10.87 -18.98
N SER A 2 -10.35 -9.72 -18.31
CA SER A 2 -9.71 -8.50 -18.84
C SER A 2 -8.19 -8.68 -18.80
N GLU A 3 -7.53 -8.66 -19.96
CA GLU A 3 -6.08 -8.55 -20.06
C GLU A 3 -5.68 -7.10 -19.75
N TYR A 4 -5.09 -6.88 -18.58
CA TYR A 4 -4.54 -5.58 -18.22
C TYR A 4 -3.05 -5.54 -18.60
N THR A 5 -2.73 -4.78 -19.64
CA THR A 5 -1.35 -4.49 -20.04
C THR A 5 -0.90 -3.18 -19.37
N GLY A 6 -0.09 -3.27 -18.32
CA GLY A 6 0.47 -2.13 -17.59
C GLY A 6 -0.04 -1.97 -16.16
N MET A 7 0.44 -0.95 -15.45
CA MET A 7 -0.08 -0.64 -14.12
C MET A 7 -1.44 0.03 -14.21
N THR A 8 -2.40 -0.49 -13.47
CA THR A 8 -3.75 0.06 -13.35
C THR A 8 -3.94 0.74 -12.00
N PRO A 9 -4.89 1.69 -11.88
CA PRO A 9 -5.26 2.25 -10.59
C PRO A 9 -5.52 1.15 -9.56
N THR A 10 -4.74 1.14 -8.48
CA THR A 10 -4.70 0.04 -7.50
C THR A 10 -4.88 0.58 -6.09
N VAL A 11 -5.72 -0.09 -5.31
CA VAL A 11 -5.85 0.13 -3.86
C VAL A 11 -5.26 -1.08 -3.15
N ILE A 12 -4.22 -0.87 -2.34
CA ILE A 12 -3.62 -1.92 -1.51
C ILE A 12 -4.27 -1.86 -0.12
N ILE A 13 -4.92 -2.94 0.28
CA ILE A 13 -5.63 -3.04 1.57
C ILE A 13 -4.87 -3.98 2.50
N GLY A 14 -4.42 -3.45 3.64
CA GLY A 14 -3.84 -4.24 4.72
C GLY A 14 -4.89 -4.51 5.80
N LEU A 15 -4.97 -5.76 6.25
CA LEU A 15 -5.87 -6.20 7.33
C LEU A 15 -5.07 -6.57 8.58
N GLY A 16 -5.48 -6.04 9.73
CA GLY A 16 -4.85 -6.30 11.03
C GLY A 16 -3.40 -5.78 11.14
N GLY A 17 -2.70 -6.19 12.20
CA GLY A 17 -1.31 -5.76 12.47
C GLY A 17 -0.31 -6.17 11.39
N THR A 18 -0.38 -7.41 10.89
CA THR A 18 0.51 -7.87 9.80
C THR A 18 0.26 -7.10 8.51
N GLY A 19 -1.00 -6.81 8.19
CA GLY A 19 -1.34 -5.98 7.02
C GLY A 19 -0.70 -4.59 7.10
N LYS A 20 -0.68 -3.99 8.30
CA LYS A 20 0.01 -2.71 8.56
C LYS A 20 1.51 -2.79 8.24
N GLU A 21 2.19 -3.82 8.74
CA GLU A 21 3.63 -3.99 8.52
C GLU A 21 3.97 -4.13 7.03
N ILE A 22 3.17 -4.90 6.29
CA ILE A 22 3.36 -5.09 4.85
C ILE A 22 3.06 -3.79 4.09
N LEU A 23 1.98 -3.07 4.43
CA LEU A 23 1.68 -1.76 3.85
C LEU A 23 2.84 -0.77 4.01
N ILE A 24 3.46 -0.70 5.21
CA ILE A 24 4.61 0.16 5.48
C ILE A 24 5.82 -0.26 4.62
N LYS A 25 6.09 -1.57 4.49
CA LYS A 25 7.19 -2.07 3.65
C LYS A 25 6.98 -1.70 2.17
N ILE A 26 5.78 -1.90 1.64
CA ILE A 26 5.45 -1.54 0.26
C ILE A 26 5.58 -0.03 0.05
N ARG A 27 5.04 0.77 0.97
CA ARG A 27 5.17 2.23 0.93
C ARG A 27 6.63 2.67 0.92
N ARG A 28 7.50 2.05 1.72
CA ARG A 28 8.95 2.31 1.73
C ARG A 28 9.60 1.96 0.41
N MET A 29 9.34 0.77 -0.14
CA MET A 29 9.89 0.36 -1.44
C MET A 29 9.52 1.35 -2.56
N ILE A 30 8.28 1.85 -2.56
CA ILE A 30 7.85 2.86 -3.55
C ILE A 30 8.61 4.16 -3.35
N VAL A 31 8.74 4.66 -2.12
CA VAL A 31 9.49 5.90 -1.85
C VAL A 31 10.98 5.74 -2.20
N GLU A 32 11.59 4.59 -1.92
CA GLU A 32 12.98 4.30 -2.27
C GLU A 32 13.20 4.28 -3.79
N GLN A 33 12.25 3.75 -4.55
CA GLN A 33 12.36 3.63 -6.00
C GLN A 33 11.94 4.90 -6.76
N TYR A 34 10.95 5.64 -6.25
CA TYR A 34 10.32 6.76 -6.96
C TYR A 34 10.51 8.12 -6.25
N GLY A 35 11.17 8.15 -5.09
CA GLY A 35 11.46 9.35 -4.30
C GLY A 35 10.31 9.86 -3.44
N SER A 36 9.06 9.75 -3.93
CA SER A 36 7.86 10.11 -3.17
C SER A 36 6.66 9.27 -3.59
N LEU A 37 5.58 9.31 -2.80
CA LEU A 37 4.30 8.71 -3.20
C LEU A 37 3.59 9.52 -4.28
N ASP A 38 3.84 10.82 -4.35
CA ASP A 38 3.26 11.69 -5.39
C ASP A 38 3.78 11.35 -6.79
N ALA A 39 4.93 10.67 -6.87
CA ALA A 39 5.47 10.13 -8.12
C ALA A 39 4.70 8.89 -8.64
N LEU A 40 3.86 8.26 -7.81
CA LEU A 40 3.04 7.09 -8.19
C LEU A 40 1.58 7.24 -7.72
N PRO A 41 0.82 8.22 -8.26
CA PRO A 41 -0.53 8.55 -7.78
C PRO A 41 -1.58 7.49 -8.12
N ILE A 42 -1.24 6.51 -8.96
CA ILE A 42 -2.12 5.39 -9.32
C ILE A 42 -2.26 4.36 -8.20
N VAL A 43 -1.42 4.42 -7.15
CA VAL A 43 -1.47 3.52 -6.00
C VAL A 43 -1.99 4.26 -4.78
N SER A 44 -2.97 3.67 -4.11
CA SER A 44 -3.47 4.14 -2.81
C SER A 44 -3.44 3.02 -1.78
N PHE A 45 -3.46 3.39 -0.50
CA PHE A 45 -3.31 2.46 0.62
C PHE A 45 -4.46 2.62 1.60
N LEU A 46 -5.02 1.50 2.06
CA LEU A 46 -6.02 1.45 3.12
C LEU A 46 -5.59 0.43 4.17
N HIS A 47 -5.59 0.80 5.44
CA HIS A 47 -5.39 -0.13 6.54
C HIS A 47 -6.69 -0.28 7.31
N ILE A 48 -7.10 -1.52 7.54
CA ILE A 48 -8.27 -1.87 8.36
C ILE A 48 -7.78 -2.74 9.50
N ASP A 49 -7.99 -2.29 10.72
CA ASP A 49 -7.66 -3.03 11.93
C ASP A 49 -8.78 -2.87 12.95
N THR A 50 -8.97 -3.89 13.77
CA THR A 50 -9.91 -3.85 14.89
C THR A 50 -9.25 -3.29 16.14
N GLU A 51 -7.92 -3.24 16.19
CA GLU A 51 -7.14 -2.66 17.29
C GLU A 51 -6.60 -1.26 16.91
N GLN A 52 -7.14 -0.22 17.55
CA GLN A 52 -6.75 1.17 17.29
C GLN A 52 -5.33 1.50 17.80
N ASN A 53 -4.82 0.77 18.79
CA ASN A 53 -3.56 1.06 19.47
C ASN A 53 -2.50 -0.03 19.30
N ALA A 54 -2.51 -0.74 18.16
CA ALA A 54 -1.48 -1.73 17.85
C ALA A 54 -0.10 -1.04 17.84
N ARG A 55 0.68 -1.28 18.89
CA ARG A 55 2.06 -0.81 19.06
C ARG A 55 2.94 -1.59 18.08
N VAL A 56 3.46 -0.89 17.08
CA VAL A 56 4.54 -1.34 16.19
C VAL A 56 5.85 -0.76 16.69
#